data_AF-A0A143BKQ2-F1
#
_entry.id   AF-A0A143BKQ2-F1
#
_cell.length_a   1.000
_cell.length_b   1.000
_cell.length_c   1.000
_cell.angle_alpha   90.00
_cell.angle_beta   90.00
_cell.angle_gamma   90.00
#
_symmetry.space_group_name_H-M   'P 1'
#
loop_
_entity.id
_entity.type
_entity.pdbx_description
1 polymer ?
#
loop_
_entity_poly.entity_id
_entity_poly.type
_entity_poly.pdbx_seq_one_letter_code
_entity_poly.pdbx_strand_id
1 'polypeptide(L)'
;MSLLGPVQSVAALEPRKGRGAVKYALPATDGVSIDAANEVILCRNAGEVYAFALSCPHQNTALKVMSKNAGFQCPRHKSKYLPNGTFVSGRATRNMDRLQITRDGATITVDPDIAFESDTDPAKWGAAVVKV
;
A
#
# COMPACT_ATOMS: atom_id res chain seq x y z
N MET A 1 4.68 -19.10 -9.93
CA MET A 1 3.54 -18.27 -9.45
C MET A 1 3.84 -17.96 -8.00
N SER A 2 4.43 -16.78 -7.70
CA SER A 2 4.80 -16.43 -6.33
C SER A 2 3.53 -16.12 -5.55
N LEU A 3 3.23 -16.95 -4.55
CA LEU A 3 2.14 -16.72 -3.61
C LEU A 3 2.68 -15.76 -2.56
N LEU A 4 2.11 -14.56 -2.50
CA LEU A 4 2.37 -13.61 -1.42
C LEU A 4 2.03 -14.25 -0.07
N GLY A 5 2.91 -14.08 0.92
CA GLY A 5 2.80 -14.63 2.29
C GLY A 5 1.66 -14.02 3.12
N PRO A 6 1.52 -14.39 4.42
CA PRO A 6 0.35 -14.06 5.23
C PRO A 6 0.10 -12.54 5.37
N VAL A 7 -1.17 -12.17 5.55
CA VAL A 7 -1.55 -10.80 5.97
C VAL A 7 -1.20 -10.63 7.44
N GLN A 8 -0.47 -9.57 7.78
CA GLN A 8 -0.06 -9.31 9.15
C GLN A 8 -0.37 -7.85 9.55
N SER A 9 -0.58 -7.61 10.84
CA SER A 9 -0.46 -6.27 11.38
C SER A 9 1.02 -5.88 11.44
N VAL A 10 1.36 -4.65 11.08
CA VAL A 10 2.69 -4.10 11.32
C VAL A 10 2.57 -2.83 12.14
N ALA A 11 3.53 -2.65 13.04
CA ALA A 11 3.72 -1.39 13.75
C ALA A 11 4.90 -0.64 13.15
N ALA A 12 4.79 0.68 13.08
CA ALA A 12 5.93 1.54 12.85
C ALA A 12 7.08 1.23 13.83
N LEU A 13 8.32 1.41 13.37
CA LEU A 13 9.50 1.26 14.21
C LEU A 13 9.53 2.28 15.36
N GLU A 14 8.87 3.42 15.16
CA GLU A 14 8.69 4.48 16.16
C GLU A 14 7.28 5.08 16.04
N PRO A 15 6.65 5.53 17.14
CA PRO A 15 5.36 6.20 17.08
C PRO A 15 5.41 7.46 16.22
N ARG A 16 4.45 7.58 15.28
CA ARG A 16 4.30 8.79 14.46
C ARG A 16 3.85 9.96 15.34
N LYS A 17 4.67 11.01 15.45
CA LYS A 17 4.33 12.22 16.21
C LYS A 17 3.64 13.24 15.29
N GLY A 18 2.38 12.98 14.96
CA GLY A 18 1.55 13.86 14.12
C GLY A 18 1.72 13.60 12.63
N ARG A 19 1.97 14.66 11.84
CA ARG A 19 2.16 14.60 10.39
C ARG A 19 3.58 14.19 9.98
N GLY A 20 3.73 13.75 8.74
CA GLY A 20 5.00 13.39 8.11
C GLY A 20 5.31 11.90 8.14
N ALA A 21 6.56 11.57 7.80
CA ALA A 21 6.95 10.21 7.50
C ALA A 21 7.01 9.25 8.70
N VAL A 22 6.82 7.96 8.41
CA VAL A 22 6.82 6.83 9.32
C VAL A 22 7.82 5.79 8.82
N LYS A 23 8.56 5.16 9.73
CA LYS A 23 9.55 4.15 9.40
C LYS A 23 9.04 2.74 9.69
N TYR A 24 9.31 1.82 8.77
CA TYR A 24 9.01 0.40 8.91
C TYR A 24 10.25 -0.44 8.57
N ALA A 25 10.33 -1.65 9.10
CA ALA A 25 11.26 -2.63 8.58
C ALA A 25 10.89 -2.99 7.14
N LEU A 26 11.90 -3.16 6.27
CA LEU A 26 11.70 -3.68 4.93
C LEU A 26 11.08 -5.09 5.02
N PRO A 27 9.93 -5.37 4.40
CA PRO A 27 9.33 -6.69 4.46
C PRO A 27 10.30 -7.73 3.90
N ALA A 28 10.62 -8.78 4.67
CA ALA A 28 11.62 -9.78 4.28
C ALA A 28 11.11 -10.76 3.20
N THR A 29 9.80 -10.99 3.18
CA THR A 29 9.13 -11.87 2.22
C THR A 29 7.96 -11.16 1.57
N ASP A 30 7.56 -11.67 0.41
CA ASP A 30 6.30 -11.31 -0.24
C ASP A 30 5.13 -11.45 0.76
N GLY A 31 4.22 -10.48 0.78
CA GLY A 31 3.15 -10.40 1.77
C GLY A 31 2.53 -9.00 1.88
N VAL A 32 1.51 -8.88 2.72
CA VAL A 32 0.84 -7.61 2.99
C VAL A 32 0.83 -7.34 4.49
N SER A 33 1.24 -6.15 4.88
CA SER A 33 1.15 -5.65 6.24
C SER A 33 0.27 -4.41 6.33
N ILE A 34 -0.56 -4.31 7.36
CA ILE A 34 -1.43 -3.15 7.59
C ILE A 34 -1.03 -2.46 8.89
N ASP A 35 -0.76 -1.16 8.80
CA ASP A 35 -0.70 -0.25 9.93
C ASP A 35 -1.98 0.62 9.92
N ALA A 36 -2.97 0.22 10.72
CA ALA A 36 -4.23 0.94 10.81
C ALA A 36 -4.11 2.27 11.56
N ALA A 37 -3.09 2.44 12.41
CA ALA A 37 -2.89 3.69 13.15
C ALA A 37 -2.36 4.79 12.23
N ASN A 38 -1.57 4.43 11.23
CA ASN A 38 -1.03 5.36 10.23
C ASN A 38 -1.78 5.31 8.89
N GLU A 39 -2.84 4.51 8.78
CA GLU A 39 -3.62 4.29 7.54
C GLU A 39 -2.78 3.84 6.33
N VAL A 40 -1.78 2.99 6.60
CA VAL A 40 -0.82 2.50 5.60
C VAL A 40 -1.03 1.01 5.34
N ILE A 41 -1.01 0.64 4.07
CA ILE A 41 -0.83 -0.74 3.62
C ILE A 41 0.57 -0.86 3.01
N LEU A 42 1.39 -1.77 3.54
CA LEU A 42 2.65 -2.19 2.92
C LEU A 42 2.44 -3.50 2.18
N CYS A 43 2.78 -3.55 0.90
CA CYS A 43 2.69 -4.77 0.10
C CYS A 43 4.04 -5.05 -0.56
N ARG A 44 4.65 -6.18 -0.23
CA ARG A 44 5.79 -6.71 -0.99
C ARG A 44 5.28 -7.78 -1.94
N ASN A 45 5.54 -7.65 -3.23
CA ASN A 45 5.16 -8.61 -4.26
C ASN A 45 6.24 -8.74 -5.32
N ALA A 46 6.76 -9.95 -5.54
CA ALA A 46 7.67 -10.27 -6.64
C ALA A 46 8.89 -9.34 -6.73
N GLY A 47 9.51 -9.01 -5.58
CA GLY A 47 10.70 -8.16 -5.54
C GLY A 47 10.40 -6.65 -5.54
N GLU A 48 9.14 -6.26 -5.37
CA GLU A 48 8.73 -4.86 -5.31
C GLU A 48 7.92 -4.58 -4.04
N VAL A 49 8.19 -3.45 -3.40
CA VAL A 49 7.50 -2.99 -2.19
C VAL A 49 6.75 -1.70 -2.50
N TYR A 50 5.48 -1.71 -2.16
CA TYR A 50 4.55 -0.60 -2.33
C TYR A 50 4.00 -0.16 -0.98
N ALA A 51 3.81 1.15 -0.81
CA ALA A 51 3.01 1.71 0.26
C ALA A 51 1.74 2.30 -0.34
N PHE A 52 0.57 1.94 0.19
CA PHE A 52 -0.72 2.47 -0.24
C PHE A 52 -1.45 3.14 0.91
N ALA A 53 -2.28 4.13 0.59
CA ALA A 53 -3.31 4.59 1.52
C ALA A 53 -4.29 3.44 1.80
N LEU A 54 -4.70 3.28 3.06
CA LEU A 54 -5.72 2.30 3.44
C LEU A 54 -7.09 2.62 2.84
N SER A 55 -7.33 3.89 2.51
CA SER A 55 -8.58 4.41 1.94
C SER A 55 -8.77 4.01 0.48
N CYS A 56 -9.97 3.51 0.15
CA CYS A 56 -10.37 3.32 -1.24
C CYS A 56 -10.56 4.69 -1.93
N PRO A 57 -9.95 4.94 -3.10
CA PRO A 57 -10.01 6.24 -3.81
C PRO A 57 -11.41 6.66 -4.28
N HIS A 58 -12.42 5.80 -4.13
CA HIS A 58 -13.80 6.15 -4.46
C HIS A 58 -14.47 7.01 -3.37
N GLN A 59 -14.49 6.53 -2.12
CA GLN A 59 -15.22 7.16 -1.00
C GLN A 59 -14.56 6.83 0.35
N ASN A 60 -13.23 6.74 0.37
CA ASN A 60 -12.38 6.58 1.55
C ASN A 60 -12.69 5.42 2.49
N THR A 61 -13.44 4.42 2.01
CA THR A 61 -13.68 3.21 2.80
C THR A 61 -12.39 2.41 2.90
N ALA A 62 -12.01 2.00 4.10
CA ALA A 62 -10.85 1.14 4.33
C ALA A 62 -10.90 -0.13 3.47
N LEU A 63 -9.81 -0.38 2.74
CA LEU A 63 -9.63 -1.55 1.89
C LEU A 63 -9.34 -2.80 2.72
N LYS A 64 -9.76 -3.96 2.22
CA LYS A 64 -9.43 -5.27 2.78
C LYS A 64 -8.50 -6.02 1.86
N VAL A 65 -7.57 -6.78 2.43
CA VAL A 65 -6.78 -7.74 1.65
C VAL A 65 -7.66 -8.92 1.27
N MET A 66 -7.56 -9.36 0.02
CA MET A 66 -8.27 -10.56 -0.44
C MET A 66 -7.51 -11.83 -0.04
N SER A 67 -8.24 -12.93 0.15
CA SER A 67 -7.66 -14.24 0.46
C SER A 67 -6.63 -14.67 -0.57
N LYS A 68 -5.60 -15.41 -0.13
CA LYS A 68 -4.48 -15.84 -0.98
C LYS A 68 -3.80 -14.67 -1.71
N ASN A 69 -3.95 -13.48 -1.14
CA ASN A 69 -3.28 -12.27 -1.55
C ASN A 69 -3.52 -11.92 -3.02
N ALA A 70 -4.76 -12.11 -3.49
CA ALA A 70 -5.19 -11.72 -4.82
C ALA A 70 -5.25 -10.19 -5.02
N GLY A 71 -4.69 -9.41 -4.09
CA GLY A 71 -4.75 -7.95 -4.03
C GLY A 71 -5.75 -7.46 -2.99
N PHE A 72 -6.51 -6.43 -3.34
CA PHE A 72 -7.33 -5.67 -2.40
C PHE A 72 -8.77 -5.53 -2.86
N GLN A 73 -9.68 -5.36 -1.90
CA GLN A 73 -11.08 -5.09 -2.18
C GLN A 73 -11.68 -4.06 -1.23
N CYS A 74 -12.42 -3.09 -1.78
CA CYS A 74 -13.28 -2.21 -1.02
C CYS A 74 -14.54 -2.96 -0.55
N PRO A 75 -14.82 -3.07 0.76
CA PRO A 75 -15.96 -3.82 1.25
C PRO A 75 -17.31 -3.18 0.89
N ARG A 76 -17.35 -1.86 0.66
CA ARG A 76 -18.58 -1.11 0.39
C ARG A 76 -19.10 -1.30 -1.03
N HIS A 77 -18.28 -0.98 -2.03
CA HIS A 77 -18.68 -1.00 -3.45
C HIS A 77 -17.92 -2.03 -4.30
N LYS A 78 -17.17 -2.92 -3.65
CA LYS A 78 -16.49 -4.07 -4.27
C LYS A 78 -15.43 -3.72 -5.31
N SER A 79 -14.91 -2.48 -5.30
CA SER A 79 -13.71 -2.13 -6.07
C SER A 79 -12.58 -3.10 -5.77
N LYS A 80 -11.98 -3.70 -6.80
CA LYS A 80 -10.89 -4.69 -6.70
C LYS A 80 -9.62 -4.12 -7.30
N TYR A 81 -8.50 -4.49 -6.69
CA TYR A 81 -7.17 -4.07 -7.09
C TYR A 81 -6.21 -5.25 -7.06
N LEU A 82 -5.22 -5.24 -7.95
CA LEU A 82 -4.08 -6.17 -7.94
C LEU A 82 -3.13 -5.87 -6.77
N PRO A 83 -2.18 -6.76 -6.44
CA PRO A 83 -1.19 -6.51 -5.38
C PRO A 83 -0.34 -5.25 -5.56
N ASN A 84 -0.11 -4.80 -6.79
CA ASN A 84 0.61 -3.56 -7.10
C ASN A 84 -0.30 -2.30 -7.05
N GLY A 85 -1.56 -2.45 -6.63
CA GLY A 85 -2.54 -1.37 -6.50
C GLY A 85 -3.32 -1.03 -7.77
N THR A 86 -3.04 -1.69 -8.90
CA THR A 86 -3.76 -1.46 -10.16
C THR A 86 -5.23 -1.83 -10.02
N PHE A 87 -6.13 -0.94 -10.42
CA PHE A 87 -7.57 -1.18 -10.42
C PHE A 87 -7.98 -2.26 -11.43
N VAL A 88 -8.95 -3.10 -11.06
CA VAL A 88 -9.47 -4.19 -11.90
C VAL A 88 -10.94 -3.98 -12.24
N SER A 89 -11.78 -3.72 -11.24
CA SER A 89 -13.25 -3.64 -11.43
C SER A 89 -13.92 -2.98 -10.24
N GLY A 90 -15.11 -2.39 -10.42
CA GLY A 90 -15.93 -1.82 -9.35
C GLY A 90 -16.26 -0.34 -9.60
N ARG A 91 -16.43 0.44 -8.52
CA ARG A 91 -16.85 1.86 -8.59
C ARG A 91 -15.71 2.87 -8.53
N ALA A 92 -14.51 2.45 -8.16
CA ALA A 92 -13.35 3.34 -8.21
C ALA A 92 -13.01 3.66 -9.67
N THR A 93 -12.52 4.89 -9.89
CA THR A 93 -12.16 5.40 -11.22
C THR A 93 -10.65 5.39 -11.45
N ARG A 94 -9.85 5.04 -10.43
CA ARG A 94 -8.39 5.08 -10.43
C ARG A 94 -7.78 3.95 -9.59
N ASN A 95 -6.46 3.77 -9.72
CA ASN A 95 -5.68 2.82 -8.92
C ASN A 95 -5.66 3.21 -7.43
N MET A 96 -5.24 2.30 -6.56
CA MET A 96 -4.94 2.65 -5.17
C MET A 96 -3.87 3.75 -5.12
N ASP A 97 -4.06 4.67 -4.18
CA ASP A 97 -3.14 5.79 -3.94
C ASP A 97 -1.84 5.23 -3.41
N ARG A 98 -0.74 5.52 -4.10
CA ARG A 98 0.59 5.15 -3.63
C ARG A 98 1.12 6.25 -2.76
N LEU A 99 1.61 5.90 -1.58
CA LEU A 99 2.24 6.84 -0.68
C LEU A 99 3.70 7.01 -1.05
N GLN A 100 4.26 8.19 -0.79
CA GLN A 100 5.69 8.40 -0.94
C GLN A 100 6.44 7.36 -0.11
N ILE A 101 7.38 6.66 -0.75
CA ILE A 101 8.18 5.60 -0.13
C ILE A 101 9.64 5.76 -0.55
N THR A 102 10.54 5.61 0.41
CA THR A 102 11.99 5.52 0.18
C THR A 102 12.58 4.37 1.00
N ARG A 103 13.76 3.90 0.61
CA ARG A 103 14.49 2.83 1.29
C ARG A 103 15.85 3.35 1.76
N ASP A 104 16.21 2.99 2.99
CA ASP A 104 17.54 3.13 3.56
C ASP A 104 17.94 1.81 4.24
N GLY A 105 18.84 1.07 3.60
CA GLY A 105 19.26 -0.26 4.06
C GLY A 105 18.09 -1.24 4.24
N ALA A 106 17.84 -1.63 5.49
CA ALA A 106 16.75 -2.53 5.89
C ALA A 106 15.49 -1.80 6.37
N THR A 107 15.45 -0.48 6.23
CA THR A 107 14.32 0.38 6.64
C THR A 107 13.66 0.99 5.41
N ILE A 108 12.33 1.09 5.45
CA ILE A 108 11.57 1.92 4.51
C ILE A 108 10.95 3.09 5.26
N THR A 109 10.95 4.24 4.62
CA THR A 109 10.29 5.45 5.11
C THR A 109 9.10 5.71 4.20
N VAL A 110 7.91 5.81 4.77
CA VAL A 110 6.66 6.10 4.06
C VAL A 110 6.10 7.41 4.58
N ASP A 111 5.66 8.31 3.71
CA ASP A 111 4.92 9.51 4.12
C ASP A 111 3.42 9.37 3.80
N PRO A 112 2.56 9.11 4.80
CA PRO A 112 1.12 9.01 4.59
C PRO A 112 0.47 10.33 4.16
N ASP A 113 1.14 11.47 4.35
CA ASP A 113 0.59 12.78 3.97
C ASP A 113 0.89 13.13 2.50
N ILE A 114 1.65 12.28 1.80
CA ILE A 114 2.03 12.48 0.40
C ILE A 114 1.57 11.27 -0.41
N ALA A 115 0.33 11.37 -0.91
CA ALA A 115 -0.27 10.40 -1.82
C ALA A 115 -0.06 10.81 -3.29
N PHE A 116 0.20 9.82 -4.13
CA PHE A 116 0.21 9.95 -5.58
C PHE A 116 -1.00 9.23 -6.15
N GLU A 117 -1.78 9.94 -6.95
CA GLU A 117 -2.99 9.45 -7.60
C GLU A 117 -2.68 9.12 -9.06
N SER A 118 -3.13 7.97 -9.55
CA SER A 118 -2.75 7.49 -10.89
C SER A 118 -3.34 8.30 -12.05
N ASP A 119 -4.42 9.03 -11.81
CA ASP A 119 -5.09 9.91 -12.78
C ASP A 119 -4.65 11.37 -12.69
N THR A 120 -4.03 11.79 -11.58
CA THR A 120 -3.46 13.13 -11.41
C THR A 120 -1.96 13.18 -11.72
N ASP A 121 -1.18 12.22 -11.23
CA ASP A 121 0.28 12.15 -11.44
C ASP A 121 0.76 10.70 -11.68
N PRO A 122 0.51 10.15 -12.89
CA PRO A 122 0.85 8.77 -13.22
C PRO A 122 2.36 8.49 -13.15
N ALA A 123 3.20 9.51 -13.36
CA ALA A 123 4.65 9.38 -13.30
C ALA A 123 5.12 9.14 -11.86
N LYS A 124 4.68 9.97 -10.91
CA LYS A 124 5.01 9.75 -9.49
C LYS A 124 4.35 8.49 -8.93
N TRP A 125 3.12 8.19 -9.34
CA TRP A 125 2.46 6.93 -8.99
C TRP A 125 3.29 5.72 -9.46
N GLY A 126 3.74 5.71 -10.71
CA GLY A 126 4.58 4.65 -11.27
C GLY A 126 5.93 4.53 -10.56
N ALA A 127 6.54 5.65 -10.14
CA ALA A 127 7.83 5.69 -9.47
C ALA A 127 7.78 5.34 -7.97
N ALA A 128 6.62 5.42 -7.32
CA ALA A 128 6.44 5.12 -5.90
C ALA A 128 6.46 3.60 -5.62
N VAL A 129 7.65 3.02 -5.76
CA VAL A 129 7.94 1.60 -5.56
C VAL A 129 9.40 1.44 -5.12
N VAL A 130 9.65 0.51 -4.21
CA VAL A 130 11.00 0.11 -3.80
C VAL A 130 11.29 -1.28 -4.36
N LYS A 131 12.41 -1.44 -5.06
CA LYS A 131 12.88 -2.76 -5.53
C LYS A 131 13.75 -3.44 -4.47
N VAL A 132 13.62 -4.75 -4.32
CA VAL A 132 14.31 -5.57 -3.31
C VAL A 132 14.94 -6.83 -3.87
#